data_AF-A0A966UNZ9-F1
#
_entry.id   AF-A0A966UNZ9-F1
#
_cell.length_a   1.000
_cell.length_b   1.000
_cell.length_c   1.000
_cell.angle_alpha   90.00
_cell.angle_beta   90.00
_cell.angle_gamma   90.00
#
_symmetry.space_group_name_H-M   'P 1'
#
loop_
_entity.id
_entity.type
_entity.pdbx_description
1 polymer ?
#
loop_
_entity_poly.entity_id
_entity_poly.type
_entity_poly.pdbx_seq_one_letter_code
_entity_poly.pdbx_strand_id
1 'polypeptide(L)' 'MAEKWIQKAIKKPGALRKALGVKEGKTIPAGMLAKAAKKPGKMGQRARLAQTLKKMSKKK' A
#
# COMPACT_ATOMS: atom_id res chain seq x y z
N MET A 1 -21.40 -5.93 10.34
CA MET A 1 -20.31 -5.23 11.06
C MET A 1 -19.08 -5.21 10.15
N ALA A 2 -18.68 -4.06 9.62
CA ALA A 2 -17.40 -3.95 8.93
C ALA A 2 -16.29 -3.98 9.97
N GLU A 3 -15.91 -5.19 10.40
CA GLU A 3 -14.75 -5.38 11.27
C GLU A 3 -13.57 -4.59 10.72
N LYS A 4 -12.70 -4.13 11.61
CA LYS A 4 -11.51 -3.29 11.39
C LYS A 4 -10.47 -3.91 10.43
N TRP A 5 -10.89 -4.26 9.21
CA TRP A 5 -10.13 -5.06 8.24
C TRP A 5 -8.92 -4.29 7.72
N ILE A 6 -9.04 -2.97 7.58
CA ILE A 6 -7.93 -2.07 7.22
C ILE A 6 -6.87 -2.08 8.32
N GLN A 7 -7.28 -1.98 9.59
CA GLN A 7 -6.35 -2.03 10.72
C GLN A 7 -5.70 -3.41 10.84
N LYS A 8 -6.48 -4.49 10.65
CA LYS A 8 -5.97 -5.88 10.62
C LYS A 8 -5.02 -6.13 9.43
N ALA A 9 -5.19 -5.43 8.31
CA ALA A 9 -4.34 -5.55 7.13
C ALA A 9 -3.02 -4.74 7.26
N ILE A 10 -3.03 -3.64 8.02
CA ILE A 10 -1.87 -2.77 8.27
C ILE A 10 -1.23 -3.12 9.63
N LYS A 11 -0.78 -4.36 9.80
CA LYS A 11 -0.02 -4.78 11.01
C LYS A 11 1.42 -4.23 11.04
N LYS A 12 2.01 -3.97 9.87
CA LYS A 12 3.36 -3.41 9.73
C LYS A 12 3.32 -2.18 8.82
N PRO A 13 3.07 -0.98 9.37
CA PRO A 13 3.10 0.25 8.57
C PRO A 13 4.48 0.41 7.92
N GLY A 14 4.51 0.86 6.66
CA GLY A 14 5.77 1.05 5.93
C GLY A 14 6.41 -0.21 5.33
N ALA A 15 5.82 -1.41 5.50
CA ALA A 15 6.39 -2.64 4.94
C ALA A 15 6.54 -2.62 3.41
N LEU A 16 5.58 -2.03 2.69
CA LEU A 16 5.68 -1.83 1.23
C LEU A 16 6.79 -0.83 0.88
N ARG A 17 6.95 0.23 1.68
CA ARG A 17 7.96 1.27 1.47
C ARG A 17 9.38 0.72 1.67
N LYS A 18 9.60 -0.05 2.74
CA LYS A 18 10.86 -0.77 3.00
C LYS A 18 11.18 -1.75 1.87
N ALA A 19 10.19 -2.51 1.41
CA ALA A 19 10.40 -3.47 0.33
C ALA A 19 10.69 -2.84 -1.04
N LEU A 20 10.32 -1.57 -1.24
CA LEU A 20 10.62 -0.79 -2.45
C LEU A 20 11.88 0.09 -2.31
N GLY A 21 12.56 0.07 -1.15
CA GLY A 21 13.75 0.91 -0.90
C GLY A 21 13.46 2.42 -0.89
N VAL A 22 12.21 2.82 -0.69
CA VAL A 22 11.84 4.25 -0.69
C VAL A 22 12.15 4.86 0.68
N LYS A 23 12.79 6.03 0.69
CA LYS A 23 13.13 6.76 1.94
C LYS A 23 11.90 6.99 2.83
N GLU A 24 12.13 6.96 4.13
CA GLU A 24 11.12 7.29 5.13
C GLU A 24 10.55 8.69 4.91
N GLY A 25 9.23 8.84 5.01
CA GLY A 25 8.54 10.12 4.76
C GLY A 25 8.35 10.51 3.29
N LYS A 26 8.96 9.80 2.32
CA LYS A 26 8.75 10.10 0.90
C LYS A 26 7.57 9.35 0.30
N THR A 27 6.86 10.01 -0.59
CA THR A 27 5.75 9.45 -1.37
C THR A 27 6.25 8.28 -2.22
N ILE A 28 5.56 7.14 -2.19
CA ILE A 28 5.92 5.99 -3.03
C ILE A 28 5.69 6.39 -4.50
N PRO A 29 6.71 6.33 -5.37
CA PRO A 29 6.56 6.70 -6.77
C PRO A 29 5.46 5.90 -7.46
N ALA A 30 4.62 6.56 -8.25
CA ALA A 30 3.47 5.91 -8.91
C ALA A 30 3.90 4.73 -9.80
N GLY A 31 5.01 4.87 -10.53
CA GLY A 31 5.57 3.81 -11.37
C GLY A 31 5.98 2.57 -10.56
N MET A 32 6.63 2.76 -9.41
CA MET A 32 7.01 1.66 -8.53
C MET A 32 5.80 1.00 -7.86
N LEU A 33 4.83 1.80 -7.44
CA LEU A 33 3.59 1.32 -6.84
C LEU A 33 2.77 0.48 -7.84
N ALA A 34 2.70 0.91 -9.11
CA ALA A 34 2.02 0.17 -10.17
C ALA A 34 2.73 -1.15 -10.49
N LYS A 35 4.07 -1.13 -10.60
CA LYS A 35 4.87 -2.35 -10.77
C LYS A 35 4.68 -3.32 -9.60
N ALA A 36 4.68 -2.82 -8.37
CA ALA A 36 4.45 -3.63 -7.19
C ALA A 36 3.04 -4.25 -7.18
N ALA A 37 2.01 -3.50 -7.58
CA ALA A 37 0.63 -4.00 -7.64
C ALA A 37 0.41 -5.11 -8.68
N LYS A 38 1.22 -5.12 -9.75
CA LYS A 38 1.22 -6.19 -10.75
C LYS A 38 1.91 -7.46 -10.25
N LYS A 39 2.78 -7.40 -9.24
CA LYS A 39 3.44 -8.59 -8.70
C LYS A 39 2.45 -9.50 -7.97
N PRO A 40 2.61 -10.83 -8.07
CA PRO A 40 1.85 -11.77 -7.25
C PRO A 40 2.31 -11.74 -5.78
N GLY A 41 1.50 -12.32 -4.89
CA GLY A 41 1.83 -12.48 -3.47
C GLY A 41 1.57 -11.27 -2.56
N LYS A 42 2.16 -11.30 -1.36
CA LYS A 42 1.90 -10.30 -0.30
C LYS A 42 2.36 -8.88 -0.67
N MET A 43 3.39 -8.76 -1.50
CA MET A 43 3.88 -7.46 -1.99
C MET A 43 2.84 -6.77 -2.88
N GLY A 44 2.25 -7.50 -3.83
CA GLY A 44 1.20 -6.97 -4.70
C GLY A 44 -0.10 -6.66 -3.97
N GLN A 45 -0.50 -7.51 -3.03
CA GLN A 45 -1.65 -7.25 -2.16
C GLN A 45 -1.48 -5.92 -1.39
N ARG A 46 -0.29 -5.67 -0.82
CA ARG A 46 0.03 -4.42 -0.12
C ARG A 46 0.00 -3.21 -1.06
N ALA A 47 0.51 -3.34 -2.28
CA ALA A 47 0.50 -2.27 -3.26
C ALA A 47 -0.93 -1.93 -3.75
N ARG A 48 -1.78 -2.94 -3.97
CA ARG A 48 -3.19 -2.74 -4.31
C ARG A 48 -3.95 -2.08 -3.15
N LEU A 49 -3.73 -2.52 -1.92
CA LEU A 49 -4.30 -1.87 -0.73
C LEU A 49 -3.91 -0.39 -0.67
N ALA A 50 -2.63 -0.06 -0.90
CA ALA A 50 -2.17 1.32 -0.94
C ALA A 50 -2.85 2.16 -2.05
N GLN A 51 -3.09 1.57 -3.23
CA GLN A 51 -3.86 2.23 -4.30
C GLN A 51 -5.31 2.49 -3.88
N THR A 52 -5.95 1.49 -3.26
CA THR A 52 -7.33 1.59 -2.77
C THR A 52 -7.46 2.68 -1.71
N LEU A 53 -6.53 2.73 -0.76
CA LEU A 53 -6.47 3.77 0.27
C LEU A 53 -6.26 5.17 -0.34
N LYS A 54 -5.38 5.31 -1.33
CA LYS A 54 -5.17 6.58 -2.05
C LYS A 54 -6.43 7.05 -2.78
N LYS A 55 -7.21 6.12 -3.34
CA LYS A 55 -8.50 6.46 -3.99
C LYS A 55 -9.54 6.89 -2.96
N MET A 56 -9.62 6.19 -1.81
CA MET A 56 -10.51 6.57 -0.71
C MET A 56 -10.18 7.96 -0.15
N SER A 57 -8.91 8.30 0.04
CA SER A 57 -8.49 9.61 0.55
C SER A 57 -8.69 10.75 -0.45
N LYS A 58 -8.75 10.46 -1.75
CA LYS A 58 -8.94 11.45 -2.82
C LYS A 58 -10.41 11.75 -3.10
N LYS A 59 -11.34 10.90 -2.63
CA LYS A 59 -12.79 11.06 -2.81
C LYS A 59 -13.44 11.89 -1.68
N LYS A 60 -12.62 12.66 -0.96
CA LYS A 60 -13.03 13.54 0.14
C LYS A 60 -12.57 14.95 -0.20
#